data_AF-A0A1H0YKU2-F1
#
_entry.id   AF-A0A1H0YKU2-F1
#
_cell.length_a   1.000
_cell.length_b   1.000
_cell.length_c   1.000
_cell.angle_alpha   90.00
_cell.angle_beta   90.00
_cell.angle_gamma   90.00
#
_symmetry.space_group_name_H-M   'P 1'
#
loop_
_entity.id
_entity.type
_entity.pdbx_description
1 polymer ?
#
loop_
_entity_poly.entity_id
_entity_poly.type
_entity_poly.pdbx_seq_one_letter_code
_entity_poly.pdbx_strand_id
1 'polypeptide(L)'
;MAKHLQNTDTVYTASNGTTFTEADIERWAMDAEAGFPDADFGPPTAGRPTGRPRSVGESAPARPYSVRLDEHRIAKLKRIAKDRHKNTSELMRDLIDAL
;
A
#
# COMPACT_ATOMS: atom_id res chain seq x y z
N MET A 1 19.62 -36.60 -17.66
CA MET A 1 20.17 -35.26 -17.38
C MET A 1 19.57 -34.28 -18.38
N ALA A 2 18.48 -33.62 -17.99
CA ALA A 2 17.78 -32.67 -18.86
C ALA A 2 18.55 -31.33 -18.84
N LYS A 3 19.03 -30.90 -20.01
CA LYS A 3 19.61 -29.56 -20.20
C LYS A 3 18.49 -28.55 -20.04
N HIS A 4 18.48 -27.83 -18.93
CA HIS A 4 17.63 -26.65 -18.75
C HIS A 4 18.20 -25.57 -19.69
N LEU A 5 17.48 -25.29 -20.78
CA LEU A 5 17.78 -24.18 -21.67
C LEU A 5 17.48 -22.89 -20.90
N GLN A 6 18.50 -22.31 -20.29
CA GLN A 6 18.41 -20.99 -19.68
C GLN A 6 18.29 -19.96 -20.81
N ASN A 7 17.06 -19.56 -21.13
CA ASN A 7 16.80 -18.42 -22.02
C ASN A 7 17.06 -17.13 -21.25
N THR A 8 18.34 -16.79 -21.04
CA THR A 8 18.79 -15.56 -20.37
C THR A 8 18.44 -14.28 -21.13
N ASP A 9 18.07 -14.41 -22.42
CA ASP A 9 17.81 -13.28 -23.32
C ASP A 9 16.33 -12.88 -23.41
N THR A 10 15.45 -13.52 -22.62
CA THR A 10 14.03 -13.15 -22.60
C THR A 10 13.86 -11.79 -21.94
N VAL A 11 13.36 -10.81 -22.69
CA VAL A 11 13.14 -9.44 -22.22
C VAL A 11 11.68 -9.22 -21.86
N TYR A 12 11.45 -8.73 -20.64
CA TYR A 12 10.15 -8.35 -20.10
C TYR A 12 10.05 -6.84 -19.98
N THR A 13 8.82 -6.31 -19.97
CA THR A 13 8.54 -4.88 -19.76
C THR A 13 7.57 -4.72 -18.60
N ALA A 14 7.97 -3.98 -17.57
CA ALA A 14 7.14 -3.67 -16.41
C ALA A 14 6.09 -2.60 -16.74
N SER A 15 5.08 -2.48 -15.88
CA SER A 15 3.98 -1.49 -16.05
C SER A 15 4.44 -0.03 -16.03
N ASN A 16 5.63 0.26 -15.51
CA ASN A 16 6.28 1.56 -15.55
C ASN A 16 7.19 1.77 -16.79
N GLY A 17 7.22 0.81 -17.72
CA GLY A 17 8.03 0.85 -18.94
C GLY A 17 9.47 0.37 -18.77
N THR A 18 9.91 0.01 -17.56
CA THR A 18 11.26 -0.54 -17.33
C THR A 18 11.38 -1.93 -17.93
N THR A 19 12.42 -2.17 -18.72
CA THR A 19 12.73 -3.50 -19.26
C THR A 19 13.68 -4.27 -18.33
N PHE A 20 13.47 -5.57 -18.20
CA PHE A 20 14.32 -6.46 -17.40
C PHE A 20 14.39 -7.86 -18.04
N THR A 21 15.37 -8.65 -17.65
CA THR A 21 15.66 -9.98 -18.23
C THR A 21 15.30 -11.11 -17.28
N GLU A 22 15.28 -12.35 -17.79
CA GLU A 22 15.19 -13.55 -16.94
C GLU A 22 16.32 -13.60 -15.88
N ALA A 23 17.53 -13.15 -16.24
CA ALA A 23 18.65 -13.09 -15.30
C ALA A 23 18.43 -12.06 -14.18
N ASP A 24 17.70 -10.97 -14.46
CA ASP A 24 17.34 -10.00 -13.42
C ASP A 24 16.33 -10.60 -12.44
N ILE A 25 15.37 -11.40 -12.93
CA ILE A 25 14.39 -12.10 -12.09
C ILE A 25 15.10 -13.07 -11.14
N GLU A 26 16.00 -13.90 -11.67
CA GLU A 26 16.74 -14.88 -10.86
C GLU A 26 17.59 -14.18 -9.79
N ARG A 27 18.29 -13.09 -10.16
CA ARG A 27 19.06 -12.29 -9.19
C ARG A 27 18.15 -11.75 -8.08
N TRP A 28 16.99 -11.17 -8.42
CA TRP A 28 16.07 -10.66 -7.41
C TRP A 28 15.48 -11.76 -6.52
N ALA A 29 15.26 -12.97 -7.06
CA ALA A 29 14.83 -14.11 -6.26
C ALA A 29 15.90 -14.49 -5.22
N MET A 30 17.18 -14.57 -5.64
CA MET A 30 18.30 -14.81 -4.73
C MET A 30 18.44 -13.71 -3.67
N ASP A 31 18.33 -12.44 -4.07
CA ASP A 31 18.37 -11.31 -3.14
C ASP A 31 17.24 -11.39 -2.10
N ALA A 32 16.04 -11.81 -2.52
CA ALA A 32 14.91 -11.98 -1.62
C ALA A 32 15.10 -13.16 -0.64
N GLU A 33 15.70 -14.27 -1.09
CA GLU A 33 16.03 -15.42 -0.24
C GLU A 33 17.15 -15.12 0.76
N ALA A 34 18.13 -14.29 0.38
CA ALA A 34 19.16 -13.79 1.28
C ALA A 34 18.59 -12.90 2.40
N GLY A 35 17.38 -12.37 2.19
CA GLY A 35 16.67 -11.52 3.13
C GLY A 35 17.25 -10.10 3.20
N PHE A 36 16.77 -9.33 4.16
CA PHE A 36 17.17 -7.94 4.35
C PHE A 36 17.73 -7.71 5.76
N PRO A 37 18.94 -8.22 6.06
CA PRO A 37 19.49 -8.20 7.43
C PRO A 37 19.67 -6.79 7.99
N ASP A 38 19.89 -5.79 7.12
CA ASP A 38 20.08 -4.38 7.50
C ASP A 38 18.87 -3.49 7.16
N ALA A 39 17.74 -4.07 6.74
CA ALA A 39 16.54 -3.26 6.47
C ALA A 39 15.82 -2.92 7.77
N ASP A 40 15.99 -1.68 8.21
CA ASP A 40 15.12 -1.08 9.20
C ASP A 40 13.88 -0.51 8.50
N PHE A 41 12.72 -1.10 8.78
CA PHE A 41 11.45 -0.47 8.44
C PHE A 41 11.25 0.69 9.42
N GLY A 42 11.75 1.86 9.02
CA GLY A 42 11.64 3.08 9.82
C GLY A 42 10.23 3.33 10.36
N PRO A 43 10.11 4.12 11.44
CA PRO A 43 8.87 4.29 12.17
C PRO A 43 7.75 4.77 11.24
N PRO A 44 6.49 4.35 11.49
CA PRO A 44 5.35 4.75 10.68
C PRO A 44 5.26 6.27 10.62
N THR A 45 5.55 6.84 9.45
CA THR A 45 5.49 8.28 9.22
C THR A 45 4.05 8.71 8.93
N ALA A 46 3.60 9.81 9.54
CA ALA A 46 2.32 10.42 9.21
C ALA A 46 2.25 10.69 7.70
N GLY A 47 1.19 10.18 7.03
CA GLY A 47 0.99 10.33 5.59
C GLY A 47 1.48 9.17 4.71
N ARG A 48 2.27 8.21 5.23
CA ARG A 48 2.59 6.98 4.48
C ARG A 48 1.44 5.97 4.66
N PRO A 49 0.86 5.41 3.58
CA PRO A 49 -0.09 4.32 3.72
C PRO A 49 0.67 3.08 4.18
N THR A 50 0.84 2.93 5.49
CA THR A 50 1.25 1.67 6.09
C THR A 50 0.06 0.74 5.97
N GLY A 51 0.26 -0.47 5.43
CA GLY A 51 -0.79 -1.49 5.34
C GLY A 51 -1.32 -1.97 6.71
N ARG A 52 -0.92 -1.33 7.80
CA ARG A 52 -1.46 -1.55 9.15
C ARG A 52 -2.54 -0.50 9.41
N PRO A 53 -3.74 -0.91 9.86
CA PRO A 53 -4.72 0.04 10.36
C PRO A 53 -4.04 0.96 11.38
N ARG A 54 -4.10 2.29 11.18
CA ARG A 54 -3.76 3.23 12.26
C ARG A 54 -4.61 2.83 13.45
N SER A 55 -3.99 2.31 14.51
CA SER A 55 -4.63 2.19 15.81
C SER A 55 -4.99 3.61 16.25
N VAL A 56 -6.24 4.01 16.02
CA VAL A 56 -6.75 5.31 16.47
C VAL A 56 -7.13 5.18 17.96
N GLY A 57 -6.54 6.01 18.82
CA GLY A 57 -6.79 6.02 20.26
C GLY A 57 -5.57 5.57 21.10
N GLU A 58 -5.18 6.39 22.08
CA GLU A 58 -4.09 6.09 23.02
C GLU A 58 -4.54 5.17 24.16
N SER A 59 -5.83 5.18 24.51
CA SER A 59 -6.33 4.55 25.75
C SER A 59 -7.20 3.31 25.52
N ALA A 60 -7.72 3.09 24.30
CA ALA A 60 -8.57 1.94 23.98
C ALA A 60 -8.47 1.56 22.50
N PRO A 61 -8.62 0.26 22.14
CA PRO A 61 -8.61 -0.18 20.75
C PRO A 61 -9.77 0.46 19.98
N ALA A 62 -9.43 1.08 18.84
CA ALA A 62 -10.38 1.61 17.87
C ALA A 62 -11.45 0.57 17.52
N ARG A 63 -12.73 0.94 17.65
CA ARG A 63 -13.84 0.11 17.15
C ARG A 63 -14.34 0.66 15.81
N PRO A 64 -14.46 -0.16 14.77
CA PRO A 64 -15.04 0.28 13.51
C PRO A 64 -16.52 0.59 13.68
N TYR A 65 -16.98 1.70 13.11
CA TYR A 65 -18.38 2.06 13.04
C TYR A 65 -18.84 2.18 11.59
N SER A 66 -19.97 1.55 11.25
CA SER A 66 -20.54 1.61 9.91
C SER A 66 -21.69 2.60 9.86
N VAL A 67 -21.56 3.64 9.03
CA VAL A 67 -22.62 4.62 8.78
C VAL A 67 -23.29 4.30 7.45
N ARG A 68 -24.62 4.12 7.46
CA ARG A 68 -25.40 3.92 6.23
C ARG A 68 -25.82 5.27 5.66
N LEU A 69 -25.49 5.50 4.40
CA LEU A 69 -25.76 6.74 3.67
C LEU A 69 -26.33 6.37 2.30
N ASP A 70 -27.16 7.26 1.74
CA ASP A 70 -27.57 7.16 0.33
C ASP A 70 -26.37 7.38 -0.61
N GLU A 71 -26.52 6.96 -1.87
CA GLU A 71 -25.47 6.99 -2.88
C GLU A 71 -24.92 8.41 -3.11
N HIS A 72 -25.79 9.42 -3.13
CA HIS A 72 -25.39 10.80 -3.36
C HIS A 72 -24.50 11.33 -2.22
N ARG A 73 -24.83 11.00 -0.97
CA ARG A 73 -23.99 11.33 0.19
C ARG A 73 -22.64 10.60 0.16
N ILE A 74 -22.63 9.32 -0.22
CA ILE A 74 -21.38 8.55 -0.38
C ILE A 74 -20.48 9.19 -1.44
N ALA A 75 -21.05 9.54 -2.60
CA ALA A 75 -20.32 10.19 -3.69
C ALA A 75 -19.72 11.54 -3.25
N LYS A 76 -20.51 12.35 -2.53
CA LYS A 76 -20.05 13.63 -1.97
C LYS A 76 -18.86 13.46 -1.02
N LEU A 77 -18.95 12.50 -0.08
CA LEU A 77 -17.87 12.22 0.86
C LEU A 77 -16.59 11.76 0.15
N LYS A 78 -16.70 10.84 -0.81
CA LYS A 78 -15.56 10.35 -1.60
C LYS A 78 -14.88 11.47 -2.37
N ARG A 79 -15.66 12.36 -3.00
CA ARG A 79 -15.11 13.50 -3.72
C ARG A 79 -14.32 14.42 -2.79
N ILE A 80 -14.91 14.84 -1.66
CA ILE A 80 -14.25 15.75 -0.70
C ILE A 80 -13.00 15.10 -0.11
N ALA A 81 -13.05 13.81 0.21
CA ALA A 81 -11.89 13.08 0.71
C ALA A 81 -10.75 13.08 -0.31
N LYS A 82 -11.06 12.80 -1.59
CA LYS A 82 -10.09 12.86 -2.69
C LYS A 82 -9.50 14.26 -2.86
N ASP A 83 -10.34 15.30 -2.89
CA ASP A 83 -9.91 16.71 -3.04
C ASP A 83 -8.96 17.15 -1.91
N ARG A 84 -9.06 16.52 -0.74
CA ARG A 84 -8.22 16.80 0.44
C ARG A 84 -7.08 15.79 0.64
N HIS A 85 -6.86 14.88 -0.31
CA HIS A 85 -5.87 13.80 -0.20
C HIS A 85 -6.03 12.93 1.07
N LYS A 86 -7.28 12.70 1.50
CA LYS A 86 -7.66 11.88 2.66
C LYS A 86 -8.51 10.68 2.23
N ASN A 87 -8.62 9.67 3.10
CA ASN A 87 -9.66 8.66 2.95
C ASN A 87 -10.96 9.09 3.67
N THR A 88 -12.09 8.47 3.33
CA THR A 88 -13.39 8.82 3.92
C THR A 88 -13.42 8.70 5.44
N SER A 89 -12.76 7.69 6.03
CA SER A 89 -12.73 7.52 7.48
C SER A 89 -11.91 8.60 8.19
N GLU A 90 -10.84 9.08 7.57
CA GLU A 90 -10.03 10.19 8.07
C GLU A 90 -10.80 11.51 8.00
N LEU A 91 -11.46 11.78 6.86
CA LEU A 91 -12.35 12.94 6.74
C LEU A 91 -13.48 12.92 7.78
N MET A 92 -14.09 11.77 8.03
CA MET A 92 -15.16 11.63 9.03
C MET A 92 -14.66 11.88 10.45
N ARG A 93 -13.43 11.46 10.79
CA ARG A 93 -12.83 11.75 12.11
C ARG A 93 -12.56 13.25 12.26
N ASP A 94 -11.96 13.89 11.26
CA ASP A 94 -11.73 15.34 11.32
C ASP A 94 -13.04 16.13 11.51
N LEU A 95 -14.12 15.68 10.85
CA LEU A 95 -15.44 16.31 10.98
C LEU A 95 -16.03 16.10 12.37
N ILE A 96 -15.76 14.98 13.03
CA ILE A 96 -16.17 14.72 14.42
C ILE A 96 -15.35 15.58 15.39
N ASP A 97 -14.04 15.67 15.18
CA ASP A 97 -13.13 16.46 16.03
C ASP A 97 -13.41 17.98 15.94
N ALA A 98 -14.09 18.42 14.88
CA ALA A 98 -14.49 19.81 14.66
C ALA A 98 -15.88 20.18 15.22
N LEU A 99 -16.58 19.23 15.87
CA LEU A 99 -17.84 19.48 16.58
C LEU A 99 -17.58 20.07 17.98
#